data_AF-A0A842WTP6-F1
#
_entry.id   AF-A0A842WTP6-F1
#
_cell.length_a   1.000
_cell.length_b   1.000
_cell.length_c   1.000
_cell.angle_alpha   90.00
_cell.angle_beta   90.00
_cell.angle_gamma   90.00
#
_symmetry.space_group_name_H-M   'P 1'
#
loop_
_entity.id
_entity.type
_entity.pdbx_description
1 polymer ?
#
loop_
_entity_poly.entity_id
_entity_poly.type
_entity_poly.pdbx_seq_one_letter_code
_entity_poly.pdbx_strand_id
1 'polypeptide(L)'
;MISQEKLQAIIKKIKGQDGVRGVVVTTMEGLPLSSDLDPETTETVAAIITSLVGKALDAVRELREGSLSFLTLDTSQGQINIAPEPSEGLILVVLK
;
A
#
# COMPACT_ATOMS: atom_id res chain seq x y z
N MET A 1 17.16 -3.79 -2.71
CA MET A 1 16.31 -4.91 -3.16
C MET A 1 15.98 -5.79 -1.96
N ILE A 2 14.75 -5.68 -1.47
CA ILE A 2 14.22 -6.57 -0.43
C ILE A 2 14.06 -7.98 -1.03
N SER A 3 14.56 -9.01 -0.34
CA SER A 3 14.35 -10.41 -0.76
C SER A 3 12.88 -10.81 -0.60
N GLN A 4 12.37 -11.65 -1.50
CA GLN A 4 10.99 -12.13 -1.44
C GLN A 4 10.63 -12.78 -0.09
N GLU A 5 11.58 -13.49 0.53
CA GLU A 5 11.39 -14.07 1.87
C GLU A 5 11.16 -13.02 2.95
N LYS A 6 11.89 -11.90 2.91
CA LYS A 6 11.74 -10.81 3.87
C LYS A 6 10.38 -10.12 3.68
N LEU A 7 9.92 -9.97 2.44
CA LEU A 7 8.61 -9.41 2.14
C LEU A 7 7.48 -10.30 2.69
N GLN A 8 7.55 -11.60 2.46
CA GLN A 8 6.59 -12.58 2.98
C GLN A 8 6.54 -12.58 4.52
N ALA A 9 7.69 -12.48 5.18
CA ALA A 9 7.75 -12.39 6.64
C ALA A 9 7.07 -11.12 7.18
N ILE A 10 7.26 -9.97 6.50
CA ILE A 10 6.62 -8.70 6.87
C ILE A 10 5.10 -8.80 6.71
N ILE A 11 4.63 -9.32 5.58
CA ILE A 11 3.19 -9.50 5.31
C ILE A 11 2.55 -10.39 6.37
N LYS A 12 3.18 -11.52 6.69
CA LYS A 12 2.69 -12.46 7.72
C LYS A 12 2.62 -11.80 9.10
N LYS A 13 3.56 -10.92 9.43
CA LYS A 13 3.56 -10.14 10.68
C LYS A 13 2.43 -9.10 10.72
N ILE A 14 2.17 -8.42 9.62
CA ILE A 14 1.09 -7.42 9.53
C ILE A 14 -0.28 -8.10 9.61
N LYS A 15 -0.45 -9.22 8.89
CA LYS A 15 -1.68 -10.02 8.92
C LYS A 15 -1.99 -10.59 10.30
N GLY A 16 -0.97 -10.84 11.12
CA GLY A 16 -1.13 -11.29 12.50
C GLY A 16 -1.59 -10.20 13.49
N GLN A 17 -1.75 -8.95 13.04
CA GLN A 17 -2.31 -7.89 13.90
C GLN A 17 -3.83 -7.95 13.92
N ASP A 18 -4.42 -7.73 15.10
CA ASP A 18 -5.86 -7.67 15.27
C ASP A 18 -6.50 -6.62 14.36
N GLY A 19 -7.60 -7.03 13.70
CA GLY A 19 -8.37 -6.18 12.80
C GLY A 19 -7.80 -6.08 11.38
N VAL A 20 -6.68 -6.73 11.03
CA VAL A 20 -6.21 -6.73 9.63
C VAL A 20 -6.98 -7.77 8.81
N ARG A 21 -7.74 -7.29 7.82
CA ARG A 21 -8.54 -8.11 6.89
C ARG A 21 -7.77 -8.51 5.64
N GLY A 22 -6.74 -7.76 5.26
CA GLY A 22 -5.93 -8.06 4.09
C GLY A 22 -4.73 -7.12 3.95
N VAL A 23 -3.72 -7.61 3.23
CA VAL A 23 -2.49 -6.87 2.93
C VAL A 23 -2.19 -6.99 1.45
N VAL A 24 -1.82 -5.88 0.82
CA VAL A 24 -1.34 -5.84 -0.57
C VAL A 24 -0.03 -5.04 -0.60
N VAL A 25 0.96 -5.57 -1.30
CA VAL A 25 2.22 -4.88 -1.58
C VAL A 25 2.38 -4.73 -3.07
N THR A 26 2.58 -3.49 -3.52
CA THR A 26 2.80 -3.15 -4.92
C THR A 26 4.06 -2.29 -5.07
N THR A 27 4.65 -2.28 -6.26
CA THR A 27 5.70 -1.33 -6.62
C THR A 27 5.10 0.04 -6.90
N MET A 28 5.93 1.09 -6.90
CA MET A 28 5.52 2.41 -7.38
C MET A 28 5.21 2.47 -8.88
N GLU A 29 5.43 1.38 -9.62
CA GLU A 29 5.07 1.24 -11.03
C GLU A 29 3.68 0.60 -11.20
N GLY A 30 3.02 0.23 -10.10
CA GLY A 30 1.70 -0.42 -10.12
C GLY A 30 1.74 -1.92 -10.38
N LEU A 31 2.89 -2.56 -10.21
CA LEU A 31 3.01 -4.01 -10.31
C LEU A 31 2.78 -4.65 -8.93
N PRO A 32 1.91 -5.66 -8.82
CA PRO A 32 1.72 -6.36 -7.55
C PRO A 32 2.94 -7.25 -7.24
N LEU A 33 3.45 -7.17 -6.01
CA LEU A 33 4.54 -8.02 -5.53
C LEU A 33 4.02 -9.18 -4.69
N SER A 34 3.05 -8.92 -3.82
CA SER A 34 2.43 -9.93 -2.97
C SER A 34 1.12 -9.42 -2.39
N SER A 35 0.13 -10.30 -2.24
CA SER A 35 -1.22 -9.95 -1.79
C SER A 35 -1.89 -11.15 -1.14
N ASP A 36 -2.75 -10.88 -0.17
CA ASP A 36 -3.69 -11.86 0.41
C ASP A 36 -5.05 -11.93 -0.35
N LEU A 37 -5.22 -11.11 -1.39
CA LEU A 37 -6.42 -11.05 -2.24
C LEU A 37 -6.28 -11.94 -3.49
N ASP A 38 -7.38 -12.16 -4.21
CA ASP A 38 -7.32 -12.82 -5.51
C ASP A 38 -6.47 -12.02 -6.53
N PRO A 39 -5.86 -12.69 -7.53
CA PRO A 39 -4.93 -12.04 -8.45
C PRO A 39 -5.54 -10.90 -9.27
N GLU A 40 -6.78 -11.04 -9.73
CA GLU A 40 -7.47 -10.04 -10.55
C GLU A 40 -7.74 -8.75 -9.76
N THR A 41 -8.26 -8.89 -8.54
CA THR A 41 -8.45 -7.76 -7.62
C THR A 41 -7.10 -7.12 -7.26
N THR A 42 -6.07 -7.94 -7.07
CA THR A 42 -4.72 -7.47 -6.71
C THR A 42 -4.12 -6.56 -7.80
N GLU A 43 -4.19 -6.95 -9.07
CA GLU A 43 -3.70 -6.13 -10.19
C GLU A 43 -4.47 -4.81 -10.29
N THR A 44 -5.79 -4.86 -10.19
CA THR A 44 -6.64 -3.68 -10.25
C THR A 44 -6.35 -2.72 -9.10
N VAL A 45 -6.23 -3.24 -7.87
CA VAL A 45 -5.90 -2.45 -6.69
C VAL A 45 -4.52 -1.82 -6.82
N ALA A 46 -3.51 -2.56 -7.30
CA ALA A 46 -2.15 -2.05 -7.49
C ALA A 46 -2.13 -0.82 -8.42
N ALA A 47 -2.82 -0.89 -9.56
CA ALA A 47 -2.90 0.22 -10.51
C ALA A 47 -3.60 1.45 -9.92
N ILE A 48 -4.77 1.27 -9.28
CA ILE A 48 -5.57 2.36 -8.70
C ILE A 48 -4.81 3.03 -7.55
N ILE A 49 -4.25 2.25 -6.62
CA ILE A 49 -3.54 2.76 -5.46
C ILE A 49 -2.30 3.54 -5.89
N THR A 50 -1.55 3.05 -6.87
CA THR A 50 -0.36 3.75 -7.37
C THR A 50 -0.74 5.11 -7.96
N SER A 51 -1.82 5.19 -8.74
CA SER A 51 -2.33 6.46 -9.25
C SER A 51 -2.78 7.42 -8.14
N LEU A 52 -3.47 6.89 -7.13
CA LEU A 52 -3.92 7.66 -5.97
C LEU A 52 -2.75 8.22 -5.15
N VAL A 53 -1.74 7.38 -4.87
CA VAL A 53 -0.51 7.78 -4.17
C VAL A 53 0.23 8.86 -4.96
N GLY A 54 0.34 8.72 -6.29
CA GLY A 54 0.94 9.74 -7.14
C GLY A 54 0.25 11.10 -7.01
N LYS A 55 -1.10 11.12 -7.07
CA LYS A 55 -1.88 12.35 -6.87
C LYS A 55 -1.76 12.92 -5.45
N ALA A 56 -1.71 12.06 -4.43
CA ALA A 56 -1.53 12.50 -3.06
C ALA A 56 -0.14 13.14 -2.84
N LEU A 57 0.91 12.56 -3.43
CA LEU A 57 2.26 13.14 -3.42
C LEU A 57 2.29 14.50 -4.11
N ASP A 58 1.66 14.63 -5.28
CA ASP A 58 1.54 15.90 -5.98
C ASP A 58 0.79 16.93 -5.12
N ALA A 59 -0.34 16.55 -4.52
CA ALA A 59 -1.11 17.45 -3.64
C ALA A 59 -0.29 17.94 -2.44
N VAL A 60 0.41 17.04 -1.75
CA VAL A 60 1.30 17.39 -0.62
C VAL A 60 2.41 18.34 -1.06
N ARG A 61 2.98 18.11 -2.25
CA ARG A 61 4.01 18.99 -2.85
C ARG A 61 3.45 20.38 -3.14
N GLU A 62 2.29 20.47 -3.79
CA GLU A 62 1.66 21.74 -4.16
C GLU A 62 1.23 22.53 -2.91
N LEU A 63 0.73 21.84 -1.89
CA LEU A 63 0.36 22.46 -0.60
C LEU A 63 1.56 22.82 0.28
N ARG A 64 2.77 22.36 -0.07
CA ARG A 64 4.02 22.57 0.68
C ARG A 64 4.01 21.97 2.09
N GLU A 65 3.30 20.85 2.25
CA GLU A 65 3.13 20.15 3.54
C GLU A 65 4.25 19.11 3.81
N GLY A 66 5.40 19.23 3.13
CA GLY A 66 6.55 18.33 3.31
C GLY A 66 6.41 17.01 2.56
N SER A 67 6.52 15.87 3.25
CA SER A 67 6.53 14.53 2.65
C SER A 67 5.34 13.69 3.11
N LEU A 68 4.71 13.00 2.14
CA LEU A 68 3.65 12.05 2.43
C LEU A 68 4.23 10.81 3.12
N SER A 69 3.83 10.57 4.37
CA SER A 69 4.25 9.39 5.13
C SER A 69 3.20 8.27 5.09
N PHE A 70 1.92 8.63 5.20
CA PHE A 70 0.80 7.68 5.20
C PHE A 70 -0.47 8.34 4.65
N LEU A 71 -1.36 7.53 4.08
CA LEU A 71 -2.70 7.90 3.64
C LEU A 71 -3.70 6.91 4.23
N THR A 72 -4.78 7.40 4.82
CA THR A 72 -5.86 6.57 5.37
C THR A 72 -7.17 6.92 4.68
N LEU A 73 -7.88 5.93 4.17
CA LEU A 73 -9.23 6.05 3.66
C LEU A 73 -10.20 5.42 4.66
N ASP A 74 -11.07 6.22 5.25
CA ASP A 74 -12.15 5.74 6.09
C ASP A 74 -13.35 5.31 5.24
N THR A 75 -13.83 4.10 5.47
CA THR A 75 -14.92 3.48 4.70
C THR A 75 -15.98 2.93 5.66
N SER A 76 -17.16 2.61 5.13
CA SER A 76 -18.22 1.96 5.91
C SER A 76 -17.85 0.56 6.43
N GLN A 77 -16.81 -0.06 5.86
CA GLN A 77 -16.35 -1.41 6.21
C GLN A 77 -15.07 -1.40 7.06
N GLY A 78 -14.53 -0.22 7.40
CA GLY A 78 -13.26 -0.07 8.11
C GLY A 78 -12.32 0.92 7.41
N GLN A 79 -11.02 0.75 7.60
CA GLN A 79 -10.00 1.68 7.12
C GLN A 79 -9.06 1.02 6.10
N ILE A 80 -8.71 1.75 5.06
CA ILE A 80 -7.66 1.37 4.12
C ILE A 80 -6.45 2.25 4.43
N ASN A 81 -5.39 1.64 4.96
CA ASN A 81 -4.15 2.34 5.27
C ASN A 81 -3.14 2.08 4.15
N ILE A 82 -2.59 3.16 3.60
CA ILE A 82 -1.65 3.13 2.47
C ILE A 82 -0.37 3.83 2.94
N ALA A 83 0.74 3.12 2.89
CA ALA A 83 2.06 3.63 3.25
C ALA A 83 2.99 3.55 2.03
N PRO A 84 3.23 4.68 1.33
CA PRO A 84 4.22 4.73 0.27
C PRO A 84 5.64 4.77 0.84
N GLU A 85 6.56 4.02 0.23
CA GLU A 85 7.99 4.04 0.53
C GLU A 85 8.79 4.29 -0.76
N PRO A 86 8.99 5.57 -1.14
CA PRO A 86 9.67 5.92 -2.38
C PRO A 86 11.12 5.47 -2.44
N SER A 87 11.80 5.33 -1.29
CA SER A 87 13.21 4.91 -1.25
C SER A 87 13.42 3.45 -1.65
N GLU A 88 12.46 2.58 -1.33
CA GLU A 88 12.43 1.16 -1.70
C GLU A 88 11.61 0.91 -2.97
N GLY A 89 10.88 1.91 -3.47
CA GLY A 89 10.00 1.80 -4.64
C GLY A 89 8.74 0.96 -4.36
N LEU A 90 8.25 0.94 -3.13
CA LEU A 90 7.15 0.10 -2.67
C LEU A 90 5.97 0.90 -2.15
N ILE A 91 4.80 0.31 -2.20
CA ILE A 91 3.58 0.80 -1.55
C ILE A 91 2.95 -0.36 -0.79
N LEU A 92 2.74 -0.16 0.51
CA LEU A 92 2.05 -1.10 1.38
C LEU A 92 0.61 -0.65 1.58
N VAL A 93 -0.33 -1.56 1.36
CA VAL A 93 -1.76 -1.35 1.58
C VAL A 93 -2.25 -2.35 2.62
N VAL A 94 -2.93 -1.85 3.64
CA VAL A 94 -3.49 -2.66 4.73
C VAL A 94 -4.97 -2.35 4.86
N LEU A 95 -5.80 -3.39 4.71
CA LEU A 95 -7.22 -3.33 4.98
C LEU A 95 -7.44 -3.64 6.46
N LYS A 96 -7.95 -2.66 7.21
CA LYS A 96 -8.41 -2.82 8.59
C LYS A 96 -9.93 -2.76 8.64
#